data_AF-A0A0G0Q239-F1
#
_entry.id   AF-A0A0G0Q239-F1
#
_cell.length_a   1.000
_cell.length_b   1.000
_cell.length_c   1.000
_cell.angle_alpha   90.00
_cell.angle_beta   90.00
_cell.angle_gamma   90.00
#
_symmetry.space_group_name_H-M   'P 1'
#
loop_
_entity.id
_entity.type
_entity.pdbx_description
1 polymer ?
#
loop_
_entity_poly.entity_id
_entity_poly.type
_entity_poly.pdbx_seq_one_letter_code
_entity_poly.pdbx_strand_id
1 'polypeptide(L)'
;MEKIKKATEEKVQEEKLIIKNSEEKLIHDMVTVEKKNSSMGLFLGAVVIIFLGGLTGYLLVPKANGGSNGNLNISTSEGKKSIGSNDTKTFRDSAEGVLQTGGVDGEGTHKLVRPGGDSQTVYLTSTIMDLNEFVGKKVKVWGETFAGQKAGWLMDVGRVEILK
;
A
#
# COMPACT_ATOMS: atom_id res chain seq x y z
N MET A 1 79.54 32.54 -50.96
CA MET A 1 79.59 31.99 -49.60
C MET A 1 78.53 32.60 -48.66
N GLU A 2 77.92 33.74 -49.01
CA GLU A 2 76.97 34.46 -48.17
C GLU A 2 75.57 33.82 -48.07
N LYS A 3 75.10 33.15 -49.14
CA LYS A 3 73.80 32.46 -49.17
C LYS A 3 73.73 31.23 -48.25
N ILE A 4 74.87 30.58 -47.99
CA ILE A 4 74.94 29.37 -47.15
C ILE A 4 74.91 29.75 -45.66
N LYS A 5 75.49 30.90 -45.28
CA LYS A 5 75.41 31.41 -43.90
C LYS A 5 73.97 31.79 -43.52
N LYS A 6 73.25 32.49 -44.42
CA LYS A 6 71.88 32.94 -44.16
C LYS A 6 70.89 31.77 -43.97
N ALA A 7 70.99 30.73 -44.78
CA ALA A 7 70.14 29.54 -44.66
C ALA A 7 70.43 28.72 -43.37
N THR A 8 71.66 28.81 -42.85
CA THR A 8 72.04 28.16 -41.59
C THR A 8 71.48 28.92 -40.39
N GLU A 9 71.49 30.25 -40.45
CA GLU A 9 70.93 31.10 -39.39
C GLU A 9 69.40 30.98 -39.29
N GLU A 10 68.69 30.88 -40.41
CA GLU A 10 67.23 30.67 -40.43
C GLU A 10 66.83 29.31 -39.83
N LYS A 11 67.55 28.22 -40.14
CA LYS A 11 67.30 26.92 -39.53
C LYS A 11 67.57 26.88 -38.03
N VAL A 12 68.63 27.57 -37.57
CA VAL A 12 68.95 27.67 -36.14
C VAL A 12 67.92 28.51 -35.39
N GLN A 13 67.33 29.52 -36.02
CA GLN A 13 66.23 30.31 -35.47
C GLN A 13 64.94 29.49 -35.35
N GLU A 14 64.61 28.69 -36.37
CA GLU A 14 63.42 27.83 -36.39
C GLU A 14 63.51 26.72 -35.32
N GLU A 15 64.68 26.09 -35.17
CA GLU A 15 64.91 25.07 -34.14
C GLU A 15 64.86 25.67 -32.72
N LYS A 16 65.41 26.88 -32.52
CA LYS A 16 65.28 27.61 -31.24
C LYS A 16 63.83 27.99 -30.92
N LEU A 17 63.03 28.34 -31.93
CA LEU A 17 61.62 28.66 -31.75
C LEU A 17 60.80 27.41 -31.38
N ILE A 18 61.11 26.27 -31.99
CA ILE A 18 60.49 24.96 -31.68
C ILE A 18 60.84 24.51 -30.26
N ILE A 19 62.10 24.66 -29.83
CA ILE A 19 62.54 24.30 -28.47
C ILE A 19 61.87 25.22 -27.44
N LYS A 20 61.83 26.54 -27.67
CA LYS A 20 61.17 27.49 -26.76
C LYS A 20 59.66 27.23 -26.61
N ASN A 21 58.97 26.91 -27.71
CA ASN A 21 57.55 26.57 -27.68
C ASN A 21 57.28 25.19 -27.04
N SER A 22 58.23 24.26 -27.11
CA SER A 22 58.16 22.97 -26.42
C SER A 22 58.40 23.11 -24.90
N GLU A 23 59.25 24.04 -24.47
CA GLU A 23 59.46 24.34 -23.04
C GLU A 23 58.24 25.02 -22.40
N GLU A 24 57.59 25.98 -23.09
CA GLU A 24 56.32 26.58 -22.61
C GLU A 24 55.16 25.57 -22.59
N LYS A 25 55.17 24.56 -23.47
CA LYS A 25 54.11 23.54 -23.55
C LYS A 25 54.25 22.42 -22.51
N LEU A 26 55.33 22.38 -21.74
CA LEU A 26 55.61 21.31 -20.76
C LEU A 26 55.50 21.74 -19.29
N ILE A 27 55.24 23.02 -19.02
CA ILE A 27 54.84 23.48 -17.69
C ILE A 27 53.34 23.23 -17.49
N HIS A 28 52.99 22.02 -17.06
CA HIS A 28 51.69 21.79 -16.47
C HIS A 28 51.68 22.51 -15.11
N ASP A 29 50.86 23.55 -14.99
CA ASP A 29 50.52 24.12 -13.70
C ASP A 29 50.06 22.96 -12.80
N MET A 30 50.86 22.67 -11.76
CA MET A 30 50.41 21.84 -10.66
C MET A 30 49.23 22.57 -10.04
N VAL A 31 48.03 22.14 -10.41
CA VAL A 31 46.79 22.50 -9.73
C VAL A 31 46.98 22.10 -8.27
N THR A 32 47.29 23.10 -7.44
CA THR A 32 47.25 22.96 -6.00
C THR A 32 45.77 22.92 -5.65
N VAL A 33 45.21 21.70 -5.58
CA VAL A 33 43.84 21.51 -5.13
C VAL A 33 43.83 21.82 -3.63
N GLU A 34 43.42 23.04 -3.28
CA GLU A 34 43.10 23.43 -1.92
C GLU A 34 42.05 22.45 -1.36
N LYS A 35 42.48 21.56 -0.46
CA LYS A 35 41.59 20.64 0.24
C LYS A 35 40.77 21.42 1.27
N LYS A 36 39.64 21.96 0.83
CA LYS A 36 38.62 22.55 1.70
C LYS A 36 38.07 21.46 2.63
N ASN A 37 38.55 21.42 3.86
CA ASN A 37 37.92 20.72 4.98
C ASN A 37 36.50 21.28 5.16
N SER A 38 35.51 20.62 4.58
CA SER A 38 34.09 20.93 4.76
C SER A 38 33.41 19.88 5.63
N SER A 39 34.05 19.52 6.75
CA SER A 39 33.38 18.72 7.77
C SER A 39 32.16 19.46 8.35
N MET A 40 32.25 20.79 8.51
CA MET A 40 31.16 21.63 9.03
C MET A 40 29.90 21.60 8.15
N GLY A 41 30.06 21.65 6.82
CA GLY A 41 28.92 21.61 5.88
C GLY A 41 28.21 20.25 5.86
N LEU A 42 28.96 19.17 6.12
CA LEU A 42 28.41 17.82 6.18
C LEU A 42 27.61 17.59 7.47
N PHE A 43 28.09 18.15 8.60
CA PHE A 43 27.32 18.16 9.85
C PHE A 43 26.06 19.01 9.73
N LEU A 44 26.13 20.19 9.12
CA LEU A 44 24.95 21.05 8.93
C LEU A 44 23.92 20.41 8.00
N GLY A 45 24.37 19.74 6.93
CA GLY A 45 23.49 18.96 6.04
C GLY A 45 22.82 17.78 6.75
N ALA A 46 23.55 17.05 7.60
CA ALA A 46 23.00 15.93 8.36
C ALA A 46 21.91 16.38 9.35
N VAL A 47 22.12 17.52 10.04
CA VAL A 47 21.13 18.08 10.96
C VAL A 47 19.83 18.47 10.23
N VAL A 48 19.94 19.11 9.06
CA VAL A 48 18.76 19.49 8.24
C VAL A 48 17.97 18.26 7.78
N ILE A 49 18.64 17.17 7.37
CA ILE A 49 17.98 15.92 6.96
C ILE A 49 17.23 15.28 8.15
N ILE A 50 17.83 15.28 9.35
CA ILE A 50 17.18 14.74 10.56
C ILE A 50 15.92 15.55 10.93
N PHE A 51 15.98 16.88 10.83
CA PHE A 51 14.82 17.73 11.10
C PHE A 51 13.71 17.58 10.05
N LEU A 52 14.05 17.49 8.75
CA LEU A 52 13.07 17.24 7.69
C LEU A 52 12.43 15.84 7.80
N GLY A 53 13.21 14.82 8.16
CA GLY A 53 12.73 13.45 8.39
C GLY A 53 11.86 13.31 9.65
N GLY A 54 12.22 14.00 10.74
CA GLY A 54 11.44 13.98 11.99
C GLY A 54 10.07 14.64 11.85
N LEU A 55 9.99 15.76 11.12
CA LEU A 55 8.71 16.47 10.92
C LEU A 55 7.75 15.69 10.01
N THR A 56 8.28 15.08 8.95
CA THR A 56 7.49 14.23 8.04
C THR A 56 7.05 12.94 8.74
N GLY A 57 7.92 12.31 9.52
CA GLY A 57 7.58 11.14 10.32
C GLY A 57 6.43 11.38 11.31
N TYR A 58 6.38 12.54 11.98
CA TYR A 58 5.32 12.86 12.95
C TYR A 58 3.97 13.22 12.32
N LEU A 59 3.96 13.86 11.14
CA LEU A 59 2.72 14.21 10.41
C LEU A 59 2.12 13.03 9.62
N LEU A 60 2.93 12.04 9.26
CA LEU A 60 2.50 10.83 8.55
C LEU A 60 2.19 9.65 9.47
N VAL A 61 2.23 9.83 10.80
CA VAL A 61 1.60 8.84 11.70
C VAL A 61 0.10 8.98 11.50
N PRO A 62 -0.60 8.03 10.84
CA PRO A 62 -2.03 7.98 10.95
C PRO A 62 -2.33 7.86 12.44
N LYS A 63 -2.98 8.87 13.00
CA LYS A 63 -3.62 8.76 14.31
C LYS A 63 -4.51 7.54 14.21
N ALA A 64 -4.05 6.40 14.75
CA ALA A 64 -4.80 5.17 14.82
C ALA A 64 -6.01 5.45 15.71
N ASN A 65 -7.04 5.98 15.07
CA ASN A 65 -8.33 6.26 15.65
C ASN A 65 -9.04 4.92 15.75
N GLY A 66 -8.68 4.14 16.77
CA GLY A 66 -9.28 2.85 17.07
C GLY A 66 -8.89 1.77 16.09
N GLY A 67 -8.54 0.59 16.60
CA GLY A 67 -8.35 -0.58 15.77
C GLY A 67 -9.55 -0.81 14.87
N SER A 68 -9.29 -1.24 13.64
CA SER A 68 -10.22 -2.08 12.89
C SER A 68 -10.33 -3.44 13.58
N ASN A 69 -10.72 -3.45 14.85
CA ASN A 69 -11.41 -4.59 15.41
C ASN A 69 -12.80 -4.49 14.81
N GLY A 70 -13.27 -5.53 14.14
CA GLY A 70 -14.63 -5.56 13.59
C GLY A 70 -15.62 -5.13 14.67
N ASN A 71 -16.06 -3.88 14.62
CA ASN A 71 -17.00 -3.33 15.57
C ASN A 71 -18.34 -3.99 15.25
N LEU A 72 -18.63 -5.09 15.96
CA LEU A 72 -19.96 -5.62 16.14
C LEU A 72 -20.80 -4.50 16.77
N ASN A 73 -21.52 -3.77 15.93
CA ASN A 73 -22.47 -2.76 16.35
C ASN A 73 -23.79 -3.46 16.65
N ILE A 74 -24.20 -3.44 17.91
CA ILE A 74 -25.52 -3.88 18.33
C ILE A 74 -26.39 -2.62 18.37
N SER A 75 -27.26 -2.46 17.38
CA SER A 75 -28.23 -1.36 17.35
C SER A 75 -29.61 -1.91 17.68
N THR A 76 -30.24 -1.35 18.72
CA THR A 76 -31.63 -1.63 19.06
C THR A 76 -32.44 -0.38 18.74
N SER A 77 -33.17 -0.40 17.63
CA SER A 77 -34.12 0.65 17.26
C SER A 77 -35.51 0.03 17.26
N GLU A 78 -36.38 0.53 18.14
CA GLU A 78 -37.83 0.27 18.22
C GLU A 78 -38.32 -1.05 17.58
N GLY A 79 -37.86 -2.18 18.13
CA GLY A 79 -38.35 -3.51 17.76
C GLY A 79 -37.56 -4.26 16.69
N LYS A 80 -36.53 -3.66 16.08
CA LYS A 80 -35.58 -4.34 15.20
C LYS A 80 -34.23 -4.48 15.90
N LYS A 81 -33.83 -5.72 16.20
CA LYS A 81 -32.52 -6.04 16.77
C LYS A 81 -31.58 -6.32 15.60
N SER A 82 -30.63 -5.42 15.34
CA SER A 82 -29.56 -5.63 14.36
C SER A 82 -28.22 -5.83 15.06
N ILE A 83 -27.50 -6.87 14.63
CA ILE A 83 -26.22 -7.30 15.19
C ILE A 83 -25.28 -7.55 14.02
N GLY A 84 -24.09 -6.93 14.04
CA GLY A 84 -23.08 -7.17 13.03
C GLY A 84 -22.16 -6.00 12.75
N SER A 85 -21.38 -6.13 11.68
CA SER A 85 -20.55 -5.08 11.13
C SER A 85 -21.37 -4.09 10.31
N ASN A 86 -21.05 -2.81 10.46
CA ASN A 86 -21.57 -1.72 9.62
C ASN A 86 -20.82 -1.58 8.28
N ASP A 87 -19.84 -2.45 8.00
CA ASP A 87 -19.13 -2.46 6.73
C ASP A 87 -20.03 -2.93 5.58
N THR A 88 -20.64 -1.96 4.89
CA THR A 88 -21.49 -2.19 3.72
C THR A 88 -20.70 -2.44 2.44
N LYS A 89 -19.38 -2.23 2.44
CA LYS A 89 -18.54 -2.44 1.25
C LYS A 89 -18.19 -3.91 1.11
N THR A 90 -17.79 -4.55 2.21
CA THR A 90 -17.51 -6.00 2.26
C THR A 90 -18.82 -6.78 2.21
N PHE A 91 -19.77 -6.45 3.11
CA PHE A 91 -21.05 -7.15 3.21
C PHE A 91 -22.13 -6.45 2.37
N ARG A 92 -21.96 -6.53 1.05
CA ARG A 92 -22.76 -5.82 0.04
C ARG A 92 -24.04 -6.56 -0.38
N ASP A 93 -24.07 -7.87 -0.22
CA ASP A 93 -25.22 -8.69 -0.59
C ASP A 93 -26.19 -8.81 0.58
N SER A 94 -27.48 -9.04 0.30
CA SER A 94 -28.47 -9.26 1.34
C SER A 94 -29.52 -10.29 0.94
N ALA A 95 -30.03 -11.02 1.93
CA ALA A 95 -31.10 -12.00 1.75
C ALA A 95 -32.03 -12.01 2.97
N GLU A 96 -33.28 -12.41 2.75
CA GLU A 96 -34.30 -12.50 3.81
C GLU A 96 -34.94 -13.88 3.81
N GLY A 97 -35.18 -14.43 4.99
CA GLY A 97 -35.82 -15.74 5.14
C GLY A 97 -35.80 -16.24 6.58
N VAL A 98 -36.14 -17.52 6.76
CA VAL A 98 -36.09 -18.17 8.07
C VAL A 98 -34.74 -18.84 8.23
N LEU A 99 -34.01 -18.48 9.29
CA LEU A 99 -32.71 -19.08 9.56
C LEU A 99 -32.88 -20.47 10.15
N GLN A 100 -32.16 -21.44 9.61
CA GLN A 100 -32.11 -22.81 10.10
C GLN A 100 -30.66 -23.28 10.20
N THR A 101 -30.42 -24.26 11.06
CA THR A 101 -29.14 -24.96 11.11
C THR A 101 -28.98 -25.88 9.90
N GLY A 102 -27.72 -26.10 9.50
CA GLY A 102 -27.35 -27.03 8.44
C GLY A 102 -26.79 -26.37 7.19
N GLY A 103 -25.81 -27.04 6.59
CA GLY A 103 -25.20 -26.71 5.31
C GLY A 103 -25.63 -27.67 4.19
N VAL A 104 -24.90 -27.65 3.09
CA VAL A 104 -25.01 -28.62 1.98
C VAL A 104 -23.65 -29.22 1.68
N ASP A 105 -23.54 -30.55 1.72
CA ASP A 105 -22.32 -31.28 1.34
C ASP A 105 -21.01 -30.75 1.98
N GLY A 106 -21.10 -30.27 3.23
CA GLY A 106 -19.96 -29.70 3.97
C GLY A 106 -19.73 -28.20 3.76
N GLU A 107 -20.57 -27.52 2.96
CA GLU A 107 -20.54 -26.07 2.77
C GLU A 107 -21.61 -25.35 3.60
N GLY A 108 -21.20 -24.29 4.27
CA GLY A 108 -22.06 -23.53 5.17
C GLY A 108 -22.36 -24.26 6.49
N THR A 109 -22.66 -23.50 7.53
CA THR A 109 -23.07 -24.02 8.84
C THR A 109 -24.57 -23.86 9.07
N HIS A 110 -25.17 -22.88 8.39
CA HIS A 110 -26.58 -22.53 8.48
C HIS A 110 -27.16 -22.32 7.09
N LYS A 111 -28.48 -22.24 7.02
CA LYS A 111 -29.19 -21.93 5.79
C LYS A 111 -30.33 -20.96 6.03
N LEU A 112 -30.60 -20.13 5.05
CA LEU A 112 -31.73 -19.22 5.01
C LEU A 112 -32.78 -19.80 4.08
N VAL A 113 -33.87 -20.31 4.67
CA VAL A 113 -34.99 -20.86 3.92
C VAL A 113 -35.85 -19.74 3.39
N ARG A 114 -36.00 -19.71 2.07
CA ARG A 114 -36.76 -18.71 1.32
C ARG A 114 -38.03 -19.34 0.72
N PRO A 115 -39.07 -18.55 0.41
CA PRO A 115 -40.31 -19.07 -0.15
C PRO A 115 -40.17 -19.87 -1.46
N GLY A 116 -39.06 -19.69 -2.19
CA GLY A 116 -38.75 -20.42 -3.43
C GLY A 116 -38.21 -21.84 -3.26
N GLY A 117 -38.18 -22.38 -2.03
CA GLY A 117 -37.72 -23.73 -1.74
C GLY A 117 -36.20 -23.90 -1.87
N ASP A 118 -35.74 -25.14 -2.08
CA ASP A 118 -34.32 -25.51 -2.05
C ASP A 118 -33.49 -24.77 -3.10
N SER A 119 -34.06 -24.48 -4.27
CA SER A 119 -33.41 -23.73 -5.35
C SER A 119 -33.05 -22.29 -5.00
N GLN A 120 -33.68 -21.74 -3.96
CA GLN A 120 -33.54 -20.36 -3.52
C GLN A 120 -32.97 -20.26 -2.10
N THR A 121 -32.55 -21.38 -1.53
CA THR A 121 -31.95 -21.45 -0.20
C THR A 121 -30.52 -20.90 -0.24
N VAL A 122 -30.22 -20.01 0.71
CA VAL A 122 -28.88 -19.43 0.86
C VAL A 122 -28.16 -20.17 1.97
N TYR A 123 -27.01 -20.74 1.67
CA TYR A 123 -26.14 -21.35 2.67
C TYR A 123 -25.22 -20.29 3.26
N LEU A 124 -25.05 -20.33 4.57
CA LEU A 124 -24.45 -19.26 5.34
C LEU A 124 -23.27 -19.79 6.14
N THR A 125 -22.22 -19.00 6.16
CA THR A 125 -21.16 -19.05 7.17
C THR A 125 -21.12 -17.71 7.90
N SER A 126 -20.55 -17.66 9.09
CA SER A 126 -20.24 -16.38 9.74
C SER A 126 -18.90 -16.46 10.43
N THR A 127 -18.05 -15.49 10.13
CA THR A 127 -16.75 -15.35 10.79
C THR A 127 -16.84 -14.52 12.08
N ILE A 128 -17.87 -13.70 12.23
CA ILE A 128 -17.89 -12.65 13.25
C ILE A 128 -19.02 -12.78 14.29
N MET A 129 -20.04 -13.60 14.07
CA MET A 129 -21.12 -13.79 15.04
C MET A 129 -21.67 -15.21 15.07
N ASP A 130 -22.28 -15.59 16.19
CA ASP A 130 -22.97 -16.87 16.31
C ASP A 130 -24.36 -16.79 15.67
N LEU A 131 -24.56 -17.55 14.59
CA LEU A 131 -25.83 -17.64 13.89
C LEU A 131 -26.88 -18.46 14.65
N ASN A 132 -26.48 -19.28 15.63
CA ASN A 132 -27.40 -20.11 16.42
C ASN A 132 -28.42 -19.27 17.20
N GLU A 133 -28.05 -18.07 17.65
CA GLU A 133 -28.94 -17.15 18.37
C GLU A 133 -30.18 -16.71 17.55
N PHE A 134 -30.13 -16.90 16.24
CA PHE A 134 -31.14 -16.45 15.29
C PHE A 134 -31.91 -17.61 14.64
N VAL A 135 -31.58 -18.86 14.95
CA VAL A 135 -32.24 -20.04 14.39
C VAL A 135 -33.74 -20.00 14.72
N GLY A 136 -34.57 -20.33 13.73
CA GLY A 136 -36.02 -20.29 13.81
C GLY A 136 -36.63 -18.90 13.67
N LYS A 137 -35.83 -17.83 13.60
CA LYS A 137 -36.31 -16.46 13.42
C LYS A 137 -36.32 -16.10 11.94
N LYS A 138 -37.27 -15.23 11.57
CA LYS A 138 -37.23 -14.53 10.29
C LYS A 138 -36.19 -13.42 10.38
N VAL A 139 -35.20 -13.44 9.52
CA VAL A 139 -34.08 -12.51 9.56
C VAL A 139 -33.76 -11.97 8.17
N LYS A 140 -33.22 -10.77 8.15
CA LYS A 140 -32.47 -10.22 7.03
C LYS A 140 -30.99 -10.34 7.34
N VAL A 141 -30.25 -10.94 6.43
CA VAL A 141 -28.81 -11.10 6.55
C VAL A 141 -28.12 -10.24 5.50
N TRP A 142 -26.98 -9.66 5.85
CA TRP A 142 -26.05 -9.05 4.90
C TRP A 142 -24.71 -9.77 4.96
N GLY A 143 -24.13 -9.95 3.79
CA GLY A 143 -22.94 -10.75 3.64
C GLY A 143 -22.21 -10.50 2.33
N GLU A 144 -21.16 -11.27 2.12
CA GLU A 144 -20.50 -11.40 0.84
C GLU A 144 -20.84 -12.76 0.26
N THR A 145 -21.38 -12.78 -0.97
CA THR A 145 -21.69 -14.03 -1.68
C THR A 145 -20.43 -14.58 -2.34
N PHE A 146 -20.22 -15.88 -2.17
CA PHE A 146 -19.15 -16.63 -2.83
C PHE A 146 -19.72 -17.75 -3.69
N ALA A 147 -18.94 -18.17 -4.68
CA ALA A 147 -19.24 -19.38 -5.43
C ALA A 147 -18.95 -20.61 -4.56
N GLY A 148 -19.99 -21.35 -4.19
CA GLY A 148 -19.86 -22.67 -3.57
C GLY A 148 -19.51 -23.74 -4.61
N GLN A 149 -18.87 -24.82 -4.18
CA GLN A 149 -18.67 -26.01 -5.00
C GLN A 149 -19.97 -26.82 -5.14
N LYS A 150 -20.83 -26.76 -4.11
CA LYS A 150 -22.09 -27.52 -4.01
C LYS A 150 -23.28 -26.60 -3.74
N ALA A 151 -23.09 -25.60 -2.88
CA ALA A 151 -24.07 -24.58 -2.62
C ALA A 151 -24.27 -23.68 -3.85
N GLY A 152 -25.49 -23.69 -4.39
CA GLY A 152 -25.86 -22.75 -5.46
C GLY A 152 -25.80 -21.28 -5.02
N TRP A 153 -25.92 -21.03 -3.71
CA TRP A 153 -25.73 -19.72 -3.10
C TRP A 153 -25.08 -19.88 -1.73
N LEU A 154 -23.81 -19.48 -1.61
CA LEU A 154 -23.05 -19.47 -0.36
C LEU A 154 -22.70 -18.02 0.03
N MET A 155 -22.83 -17.66 1.30
CA MET A 155 -22.59 -16.29 1.77
C MET A 155 -21.93 -16.27 3.16
N ASP A 156 -20.91 -15.42 3.34
CA ASP A 156 -20.37 -15.09 4.68
C ASP A 156 -21.13 -13.90 5.26
N VAL A 157 -21.75 -14.11 6.41
CA VAL A 157 -22.66 -13.17 7.05
C VAL A 157 -21.88 -12.26 7.98
N GLY A 158 -21.96 -10.96 7.67
CA GLY A 158 -21.43 -9.88 8.51
C GLY A 158 -22.48 -9.10 9.28
N ARG A 159 -23.77 -9.27 8.98
CA ARG A 159 -24.85 -8.56 9.69
C ARG A 159 -26.15 -9.33 9.66
N VAL A 160 -26.89 -9.30 10.76
CA VAL A 160 -28.21 -9.90 10.89
C VAL A 160 -29.17 -8.89 11.52
N GLU A 161 -30.35 -8.73 10.93
CA GLU A 161 -31.49 -7.99 11.48
C GLU A 161 -32.66 -8.96 11.66
N ILE A 162 -33.22 -8.99 12.86
CA ILE A 162 -34.43 -9.79 13.14
C ILE A 162 -35.65 -9.04 12.59
N LEU A 163 -36.40 -9.71 11.70
CA LEU A 163 -37.66 -9.24 11.17
C LEU A 163 -38.78 -9.79 12.07
N LYS A 164 -39.51 -8.89 12.75
CA LYS A 164 -40.67 -9.26 13.57
C LYS A 164 -41.85 -9.73 12.70
#